data_AF-A0AAU6Q7R0-F1
#
_entry.id   AF-A0AAU6Q7R0-F1
#
_cell.length_a   1.000
_cell.length_b   1.000
_cell.length_c   1.000
_cell.angle_alpha   90.00
_cell.angle_beta   90.00
_cell.angle_gamma   90.00
#
_symmetry.space_group_name_H-M   'P 1'
#
loop_
_entity.id
_entity.type
_entity.pdbx_description
1 polymer ?
#
loop_
_entity_poly.entity_id
_entity_poly.type
_entity_poly.pdbx_seq_one_letter_code
_entity_poly.pdbx_strand_id
1 'polypeptide(L)'
;MTPPAPAQPQAPVTPQVVAEERTLVLPTSEWIDEVWLGEQRLAVLHVDRMRTPYIEEQNARSVTLRLTDWVGRLPFRLVGESGRVTTQEVVVYPSKLARDPITAFAALSRMVAELPELQSRLRFDGELPDALRDLDHLWAPALRPADLHDLAARAWRLWQVARRQPHPSGRFAERRVVGGQVPDRVDWNRTLDLWGRGDFPQHVALDLPSPPLPAALPALRRLWQALEEAAASLPPGPERTDLLARLHHTAHLLPRPHSPEDPAAARPTRPDPVTRQAERLTEEVRTLRTPAGGLPGGHVRMAELYEFWAQIRLARALGAVQGEFVRTGEGLYTGTLTSEDQAEDGAPAVRVSLNPRLTFGGVSSLWQTLQPDLLALSGPQALVAEVKYRPLDRLGSDQQREINDQLLKYMGLAHAHTGLILWPNGDGEAERLLIRDLPLGRSRFVRLRLHPLDPPEQLGRDLQALGLISPEERHEL
;
A
#
# COMPACT_ATOMS: atom_id res chain seq x y z
N MET A 1 -48.16 25.13 -36.36
CA MET A 1 -47.16 25.39 -35.31
C MET A 1 -46.82 24.06 -34.67
N THR A 2 -45.68 23.49 -35.05
CA THR A 2 -45.19 22.22 -34.53
C THR A 2 -44.53 22.49 -33.17
N PRO A 3 -44.86 21.74 -32.09
CA PRO A 3 -44.19 21.92 -30.81
C PRO A 3 -42.69 21.64 -30.95
N PRO A 4 -41.83 22.31 -30.16
CA PRO A 4 -40.40 22.05 -30.18
C PRO A 4 -40.16 20.60 -29.76
N ALA A 5 -39.28 19.92 -30.50
CA ALA A 5 -38.88 18.56 -30.16
C ALA A 5 -38.29 18.52 -28.74
N PRO A 6 -38.59 17.49 -27.94
CA PRO A 6 -38.00 17.34 -26.62
C PRO A 6 -36.47 17.30 -26.76
N ALA A 7 -35.78 18.05 -25.92
CA ALA A 7 -34.32 18.09 -25.87
C ALA A 7 -33.81 16.63 -25.77
N GLN A 8 -33.02 16.21 -26.74
CA GLN A 8 -32.37 14.91 -26.68
C GLN A 8 -31.53 14.85 -25.39
N PRO A 9 -31.67 13.81 -24.55
CA PRO A 9 -30.78 13.64 -23.42
C PRO A 9 -29.35 13.55 -23.96
N GLN A 10 -28.52 14.52 -23.58
CA GLN A 10 -27.10 14.53 -23.92
C GLN A 10 -26.49 13.22 -23.42
N ALA A 11 -25.83 12.50 -24.33
CA ALA A 11 -25.07 11.30 -23.96
C ALA A 11 -24.10 11.68 -22.83
N PRO A 12 -23.90 10.81 -21.81
CA PRO A 12 -22.96 11.10 -20.75
C PRO A 12 -21.57 11.32 -21.35
N VAL A 13 -21.07 12.54 -21.24
CA VAL A 13 -19.72 12.90 -21.66
C VAL A 13 -18.76 12.05 -20.83
N THR A 14 -17.99 11.18 -21.49
CA THR A 14 -16.95 10.42 -20.80
C THR A 14 -15.97 11.42 -20.19
N PRO A 15 -15.68 11.35 -18.87
CA PRO A 15 -14.80 12.32 -18.23
C PRO A 15 -13.44 12.30 -18.91
N GLN A 16 -12.93 13.48 -19.27
CA GLN A 16 -11.60 13.59 -19.85
C GLN A 16 -10.56 13.19 -18.78
N VAL A 17 -9.73 12.20 -19.07
CA VAL A 17 -8.63 11.77 -18.18
C VAL A 17 -7.33 12.43 -18.62
N VAL A 18 -6.73 13.22 -17.75
CA VAL A 18 -5.55 14.07 -18.04
C VAL A 18 -4.48 13.83 -16.98
N ALA A 19 -3.20 13.92 -17.37
CA ALA A 19 -2.10 13.83 -16.41
C ALA A 19 -2.00 15.12 -15.59
N GLU A 20 -1.62 15.03 -14.32
CA GLU A 20 -1.17 16.23 -13.58
C GLU A 20 0.01 16.90 -14.33
N GLU A 21 0.16 18.22 -14.16
CA GLU A 21 1.17 19.03 -14.88
C GLU A 21 0.98 19.15 -16.40
N ARG A 22 -0.18 18.75 -16.93
CA ARG A 22 -0.56 19.01 -18.32
C ARG A 22 -1.44 20.25 -18.45
N THR A 23 -1.43 20.78 -19.67
CA THR A 23 -2.36 21.83 -20.08
C THR A 23 -3.70 21.18 -20.45
N LEU A 24 -4.77 21.72 -19.89
CA LEU A 24 -6.16 21.33 -20.09
C LEU A 24 -6.87 22.43 -20.88
N VAL A 25 -7.63 22.05 -21.90
CA VAL A 25 -8.44 22.99 -22.69
C VAL A 25 -9.90 22.72 -22.39
N LEU A 26 -10.55 23.68 -21.75
CA LEU A 26 -11.99 23.66 -21.47
C LEU A 26 -12.72 24.42 -22.58
N PRO A 27 -13.53 23.77 -23.42
CA PRO A 27 -14.28 24.44 -24.48
C PRO A 27 -15.36 25.35 -23.89
N THR A 28 -15.56 26.52 -24.50
CA THR A 28 -16.57 27.50 -24.09
C THR A 28 -17.37 28.00 -25.28
N SER A 29 -18.58 28.48 -25.03
CA SER A 29 -19.44 29.09 -26.06
C SER A 29 -19.40 30.63 -26.05
N GLU A 30 -18.73 31.21 -25.07
CA GLU A 30 -18.64 32.65 -24.81
C GLU A 30 -17.34 32.97 -24.05
N TRP A 31 -17.07 34.26 -23.85
CA TRP A 31 -15.98 34.71 -22.99
C TRP A 31 -16.26 34.36 -21.53
N ILE A 32 -15.23 33.88 -20.82
CA ILE A 32 -15.33 33.50 -19.40
C ILE A 32 -14.66 34.58 -18.54
N ASP A 33 -15.44 35.15 -17.63
CA ASP A 33 -14.98 36.18 -16.69
C ASP A 33 -14.31 35.55 -15.46
N GLU A 34 -14.80 34.39 -15.03
CA GLU A 34 -14.28 33.71 -13.85
C GLU A 34 -14.20 32.20 -14.04
N VAL A 35 -13.09 31.63 -13.57
CA VAL A 35 -12.87 30.18 -13.50
C VAL A 35 -12.64 29.82 -12.04
N TRP A 36 -13.36 28.83 -11.54
CA TRP A 36 -13.28 28.38 -10.15
C TRP A 36 -12.98 26.88 -10.08
N LEU A 37 -12.14 26.50 -9.13
CA LEU A 37 -11.93 25.12 -8.69
C LEU A 37 -12.34 25.03 -7.21
N GLY A 38 -13.49 24.44 -6.93
CA GLY A 38 -14.10 24.52 -5.60
C GLY A 38 -14.38 25.97 -5.20
N GLU A 39 -13.86 26.39 -4.04
CA GLU A 39 -13.94 27.76 -3.54
C GLU A 39 -12.84 28.68 -4.09
N GLN A 40 -11.87 28.14 -4.85
CA GLN A 40 -10.71 28.89 -5.32
C GLN A 40 -10.93 29.48 -6.71
N ARG A 41 -10.88 30.81 -6.83
CA ARG A 41 -10.87 31.51 -8.12
C ARG A 41 -9.48 31.40 -8.77
N LEU A 42 -9.42 30.92 -10.00
CA LEU A 42 -8.20 30.86 -10.79
C LEU A 42 -7.94 32.20 -11.46
N ALA A 43 -6.67 32.57 -11.55
CA ALA A 43 -6.23 33.82 -12.16
C ALA A 43 -5.36 33.56 -13.40
N VAL A 44 -5.32 34.55 -14.29
CA VAL A 44 -4.34 34.61 -15.38
C VAL A 44 -2.99 34.97 -14.77
N LEU A 45 -2.00 34.07 -14.91
CA LEU A 45 -0.64 34.20 -14.39
C LEU A 45 -0.57 34.47 -12.86
N HIS A 46 -0.64 33.40 -12.08
CA HIS A 46 -0.56 33.46 -10.61
C HIS A 46 0.89 33.62 -10.10
N VAL A 47 1.05 34.10 -8.86
CA VAL A 47 2.35 34.23 -8.17
C VAL A 47 2.87 32.84 -7.76
N ASP A 48 1.97 31.91 -7.42
CA ASP A 48 2.30 30.53 -7.06
C ASP A 48 1.98 29.56 -8.22
N ARG A 49 2.76 29.65 -9.30
CA ARG A 49 2.61 28.82 -10.51
C ARG A 49 2.94 27.34 -10.30
N MET A 50 3.49 26.99 -9.14
CA MET A 50 3.97 25.65 -8.86
C MET A 50 2.95 24.81 -8.12
N ARG A 51 2.06 25.44 -7.32
CA ARG A 51 1.14 24.72 -6.42
C ARG A 51 -0.34 24.83 -6.81
N THR A 52 -0.71 25.83 -7.61
CA THR A 52 -2.12 26.09 -7.96
C THR A 52 -2.34 26.13 -9.47
N PRO A 53 -3.38 25.45 -10.00
CA PRO A 53 -3.76 25.55 -11.40
C PRO A 53 -4.02 27.00 -11.79
N TYR A 54 -3.58 27.41 -12.97
CA TYR A 54 -3.74 28.78 -13.42
C TYR A 54 -4.12 28.85 -14.89
N ILE A 55 -4.70 29.99 -15.27
CA ILE A 55 -5.12 30.24 -16.65
C ILE A 55 -3.86 30.63 -17.44
N GLU A 56 -3.51 29.85 -18.46
CA GLU A 56 -2.45 30.17 -19.42
C GLU A 56 -3.01 31.15 -20.46
N GLU A 57 -4.15 30.82 -21.05
CA GLU A 57 -4.80 31.60 -22.10
C GLU A 57 -6.32 31.49 -21.96
N GLN A 58 -7.05 32.56 -22.32
CA GLN A 58 -8.50 32.52 -22.43
C GLN A 58 -8.98 33.26 -23.68
N ASN A 59 -10.00 32.71 -24.33
CA ASN A 59 -10.70 33.33 -25.44
C ASN A 59 -12.18 32.92 -25.42
N ALA A 60 -12.98 33.49 -26.33
CA ALA A 60 -14.42 33.22 -26.38
C ALA A 60 -14.81 31.77 -26.75
N ARG A 61 -13.84 30.91 -27.12
CA ARG A 61 -14.06 29.51 -27.51
C ARG A 61 -13.47 28.50 -26.52
N SER A 62 -12.56 28.93 -25.66
CA SER A 62 -11.85 28.04 -24.75
C SER A 62 -11.14 28.77 -23.63
N VAL A 63 -11.00 28.09 -22.51
CA VAL A 63 -10.09 28.43 -21.42
C VAL A 63 -9.00 27.37 -21.36
N THR A 64 -7.74 27.79 -21.42
CA THR A 64 -6.57 26.94 -21.33
C THR A 64 -5.98 27.04 -19.93
N LEU A 65 -5.94 25.93 -19.20
CA LEU A 65 -5.50 25.84 -17.82
C LEU A 65 -4.23 24.99 -17.71
N ARG A 66 -3.23 25.48 -16.98
CA ARG A 66 -2.11 24.64 -16.52
C ARG A 66 -2.53 23.94 -15.23
N LEU A 67 -2.58 22.61 -15.24
CA LEU A 67 -2.83 21.81 -14.03
C LEU A 67 -1.54 21.72 -13.19
N THR A 68 -1.64 21.81 -11.87
CA THR A 68 -0.52 21.59 -10.93
C THR A 68 -1.06 21.05 -9.61
N ASP A 69 -0.36 20.07 -9.02
CA ASP A 69 -0.56 19.48 -7.68
C ASP A 69 -1.94 18.93 -7.32
N TRP A 70 -3.02 19.26 -8.03
CA TRP A 70 -4.37 18.73 -7.82
C TRP A 70 -4.64 17.52 -8.70
N VAL A 71 -5.17 16.46 -8.10
CA VAL A 71 -5.60 15.24 -8.79
C VAL A 71 -6.96 14.78 -8.30
N GLY A 72 -7.54 13.80 -9.00
CA GLY A 72 -8.88 13.31 -8.74
C GLY A 72 -9.87 13.86 -9.75
N ARG A 73 -11.14 13.96 -9.38
CA ARG A 73 -12.19 14.59 -10.17
C ARG A 73 -12.26 16.08 -9.83
N LEU A 74 -11.81 16.91 -10.75
CA LEU A 74 -11.79 18.37 -10.60
C LEU A 74 -13.02 18.99 -11.27
N PRO A 75 -13.93 19.61 -10.49
CA PRO A 75 -15.05 20.37 -11.04
C PRO A 75 -14.62 21.82 -11.33
N PHE A 76 -14.44 22.16 -12.61
CA PHE A 76 -14.19 23.54 -13.03
C PHE A 76 -15.50 24.26 -13.27
N ARG A 77 -15.77 25.29 -12.48
CA ARG A 77 -16.94 26.16 -12.64
C ARG A 77 -16.55 27.40 -13.43
N LEU A 78 -17.14 27.55 -14.61
CA LEU A 78 -16.91 28.64 -15.55
C LEU A 78 -18.09 29.62 -15.47
N VAL A 79 -17.81 30.89 -15.23
CA VAL A 79 -18.79 31.98 -15.21
C VAL A 79 -18.57 32.84 -16.45
N GLY A 80 -19.50 32.74 -17.41
CA GLY A 80 -19.45 33.47 -18.66
C GLY A 80 -19.86 34.94 -18.52
N GLU A 81 -19.54 35.75 -19.53
CA GLU A 81 -19.91 37.18 -19.61
C GLU A 81 -21.43 37.42 -19.55
N SER A 82 -22.23 36.46 -20.03
CA SER A 82 -23.70 36.51 -19.89
C SER A 82 -24.21 36.20 -18.48
N GLY A 83 -23.32 35.89 -17.54
CA GLY A 83 -23.64 35.38 -16.20
C GLY A 83 -23.96 33.88 -16.16
N ARG A 84 -23.90 33.19 -17.30
CA ARG A 84 -24.14 31.74 -17.37
C ARG A 84 -23.04 30.97 -16.64
N VAL A 85 -23.45 30.05 -15.77
CA VAL A 85 -22.54 29.16 -15.05
C VAL A 85 -22.54 27.78 -15.70
N THR A 86 -21.36 27.27 -16.04
CA THR A 86 -21.17 25.93 -16.59
C THR A 86 -20.13 25.18 -15.77
N THR A 87 -20.44 23.95 -15.36
CA THR A 87 -19.49 23.08 -14.66
C THR A 87 -18.95 22.02 -15.62
N GLN A 88 -17.63 21.89 -15.71
CA GLN A 88 -16.95 20.85 -16.48
C GLN A 88 -16.10 19.99 -15.55
N GLU A 89 -16.31 18.68 -15.58
CA GLU A 89 -15.56 17.73 -14.77
C GLU A 89 -14.40 17.13 -15.56
N VAL A 90 -13.22 17.17 -14.96
CA VAL A 90 -12.00 16.57 -15.52
C VAL A 90 -11.38 15.64 -14.50
N VAL A 91 -10.96 14.46 -14.94
CA VAL A 91 -10.26 13.50 -14.09
C VAL A 91 -8.76 13.67 -14.30
N VAL A 92 -8.05 13.99 -13.24
CA VAL A 92 -6.60 14.21 -13.27
C VAL A 92 -5.90 13.10 -12.50
N TYR A 93 -4.93 12.43 -13.11
CA TYR A 93 -4.16 11.35 -12.47
C TYR A 93 -2.76 11.83 -12.01
N PRO A 94 -2.23 11.28 -10.89
CA PRO A 94 -0.93 11.67 -10.34
C PRO A 94 0.25 11.12 -11.15
N SER A 95 0.63 11.84 -12.20
CA SER A 95 1.65 11.42 -13.17
C SER A 95 3.06 11.24 -12.60
N LYS A 96 3.37 11.88 -11.45
CA LYS A 96 4.63 11.70 -10.69
C LYS A 96 4.68 10.36 -9.95
N LEU A 97 3.52 9.75 -9.65
CA LEU A 97 3.45 8.39 -9.10
C LEU A 97 3.58 7.34 -10.19
N ALA A 98 2.92 7.51 -11.34
CA ALA A 98 3.10 6.65 -12.51
C ALA A 98 2.66 7.35 -13.79
N ARG A 99 3.28 6.99 -14.91
CA ARG A 99 2.91 7.54 -16.24
C ARG A 99 1.55 7.06 -16.73
N ASP A 100 1.13 5.88 -16.30
CA ASP A 100 -0.14 5.26 -16.66
C ASP A 100 -1.23 5.63 -15.62
N PRO A 101 -2.42 6.08 -16.07
CA PRO A 101 -3.51 6.46 -15.17
C PRO A 101 -3.93 5.35 -14.20
N ILE A 102 -3.95 4.09 -14.63
CA ILE A 102 -4.42 2.96 -13.82
C ILE A 102 -3.47 2.73 -12.65
N THR A 103 -2.17 2.62 -12.90
CA THR A 103 -1.14 2.48 -11.85
C THR A 103 -1.06 3.72 -10.98
N ALA A 104 -1.21 4.91 -11.55
CA ALA A 104 -1.18 6.17 -10.79
C ALA A 104 -2.34 6.24 -9.78
N PHE A 105 -3.55 5.89 -10.21
CA PHE A 105 -4.69 5.80 -9.30
C PHE A 105 -4.57 4.64 -8.33
N ALA A 106 -3.99 3.51 -8.71
CA ALA A 106 -3.71 2.41 -7.77
C ALA A 106 -2.74 2.84 -6.66
N ALA A 107 -1.70 3.60 -7.00
CA ALA A 107 -0.75 4.16 -6.04
C ALA A 107 -1.44 5.17 -5.09
N LEU A 108 -2.27 6.07 -5.64
CA LEU A 108 -3.08 6.99 -4.83
C LEU A 108 -4.00 6.24 -3.87
N SER A 109 -4.74 5.25 -4.36
CA SER A 109 -5.64 4.45 -3.53
C SER A 109 -4.90 3.71 -2.42
N ARG A 110 -3.68 3.22 -2.70
CA ARG A 110 -2.84 2.58 -1.67
C ARG A 110 -2.44 3.55 -0.56
N MET A 111 -2.09 4.80 -0.90
CA MET A 111 -1.80 5.83 0.10
C MET A 111 -3.02 6.13 0.97
N VAL A 112 -4.17 6.38 0.33
CA VAL A 112 -5.43 6.74 1.01
C VAL A 112 -5.87 5.62 1.96
N ALA A 113 -5.85 4.37 1.49
CA ALA A 113 -6.25 3.21 2.29
C ALA A 113 -5.31 2.92 3.48
N GLU A 114 -4.04 3.31 3.38
CA GLU A 114 -3.04 3.05 4.41
C GLU A 114 -3.10 4.06 5.57
N LEU A 115 -3.56 5.29 5.33
CA LEU A 115 -3.58 6.34 6.35
C LEU A 115 -4.42 6.00 7.60
N PRO A 116 -5.64 5.42 7.50
CA PRO A 116 -6.38 4.97 8.69
C PRO A 116 -5.65 3.86 9.47
N GLU A 117 -4.96 2.96 8.78
CA GLU A 117 -4.17 1.92 9.43
C GLU A 117 -2.97 2.52 10.17
N LEU A 118 -2.27 3.46 9.55
CA LEU A 118 -1.17 4.19 10.19
C LEU A 118 -1.66 5.00 11.38
N GLN A 119 -2.83 5.64 11.30
CA GLN A 119 -3.45 6.34 12.43
C GLN A 119 -3.69 5.41 13.62
N SER A 120 -4.32 4.25 13.37
CA SER A 120 -4.58 3.28 14.42
C SER A 120 -3.28 2.74 15.04
N ARG A 121 -2.27 2.45 14.22
CA ARG A 121 -0.96 1.94 14.67
C ARG A 121 -0.13 2.97 15.41
N LEU A 122 -0.24 4.24 15.05
CA LEU A 122 0.48 5.36 15.67
C LEU A 122 -0.33 6.08 16.75
N ARG A 123 -1.50 5.54 17.14
CA ARG A 123 -2.37 6.01 18.24
C ARG A 123 -2.39 7.54 18.39
N PHE A 124 -2.62 8.26 17.29
CA PHE A 124 -2.69 9.71 17.33
C PHE A 124 -4.11 10.22 17.18
N ASP A 125 -4.42 11.24 17.99
CA ASP A 125 -5.68 11.97 17.97
C ASP A 125 -5.52 13.15 17.01
N GLY A 126 -5.87 12.93 15.75
CA GLY A 126 -5.80 13.94 14.69
C GLY A 126 -6.79 13.63 13.57
N GLU A 127 -7.38 14.67 13.00
CA GLU A 127 -8.22 14.49 11.81
C GLU A 127 -7.32 14.17 10.61
N LEU A 128 -7.60 13.03 9.98
CA LEU A 128 -7.07 12.71 8.66
C LEU A 128 -7.45 13.83 7.68
N PRO A 129 -6.61 14.15 6.67
CA PRO A 129 -6.90 15.22 5.72
C PRO A 129 -8.34 15.21 5.22
N ASP A 130 -9.04 16.34 5.28
CA ASP A 130 -10.45 16.44 4.84
C ASP A 130 -10.64 15.94 3.41
N ALA A 131 -9.63 16.14 2.56
CA ALA A 131 -9.59 15.65 1.18
C ALA A 131 -9.70 14.12 1.06
N LEU A 132 -9.43 13.35 2.13
CA LEU A 132 -9.65 11.90 2.15
C LEU A 132 -11.15 11.56 2.19
N ARG A 133 -12.00 12.40 2.82
CA ARG A 133 -13.46 12.19 2.83
C ARG A 133 -14.03 12.22 1.41
N ASP A 134 -13.51 13.12 0.58
CA ASP A 134 -13.94 13.24 -0.83
C ASP A 134 -13.34 12.10 -1.70
N LEU A 135 -12.26 11.48 -1.26
CA LEU A 135 -11.61 10.33 -1.89
C LEU A 135 -12.11 8.96 -1.36
N ASP A 136 -12.86 8.90 -0.26
CA ASP A 136 -13.47 7.65 0.22
C ASP A 136 -14.49 7.08 -0.78
N HIS A 137 -14.94 7.90 -1.72
CA HIS A 137 -15.82 7.54 -2.83
C HIS A 137 -15.07 7.15 -4.13
N LEU A 138 -13.75 6.94 -4.06
CA LEU A 138 -12.93 6.61 -5.23
C LEU A 138 -13.47 5.37 -5.97
N TRP A 139 -13.82 4.26 -5.30
CA TRP A 139 -14.29 3.03 -5.97
C TRP A 139 -15.47 2.36 -5.25
N ALA A 140 -16.36 1.69 -5.99
CA ALA A 140 -17.49 0.90 -5.49
C ALA A 140 -17.29 -0.61 -5.64
N PRO A 141 -17.90 -1.47 -4.79
CA PRO A 141 -17.99 -1.36 -3.33
C PRO A 141 -16.67 -1.86 -2.69
N ALA A 142 -16.43 -1.53 -1.43
CA ALA A 142 -15.42 -2.23 -0.63
C ALA A 142 -15.59 -3.74 -0.82
N LEU A 143 -14.49 -4.47 -1.06
CA LEU A 143 -14.46 -5.92 -0.91
C LEU A 143 -15.19 -6.23 0.40
N ARG A 144 -16.35 -6.89 0.35
CA ARG A 144 -17.11 -7.09 1.58
C ARG A 144 -16.58 -8.34 2.24
N PRO A 145 -16.52 -8.39 3.58
CA PRO A 145 -16.23 -9.62 4.29
C PRO A 145 -17.12 -10.78 3.84
N ALA A 146 -18.37 -10.52 3.44
CA ALA A 146 -19.29 -11.50 2.88
C ALA A 146 -18.76 -12.18 1.60
N ASP A 147 -18.18 -11.41 0.68
CA ASP A 147 -17.68 -11.94 -0.60
C ASP A 147 -16.49 -12.91 -0.36
N LEU A 148 -15.63 -12.58 0.61
CA LEU A 148 -14.54 -13.45 1.05
C LEU A 148 -15.02 -14.66 1.84
N HIS A 149 -16.07 -14.54 2.66
CA HIS A 149 -16.69 -15.67 3.35
C HIS A 149 -17.22 -16.71 2.35
N ASP A 150 -17.90 -16.26 1.29
CA ASP A 150 -18.43 -17.15 0.26
C ASP A 150 -17.32 -17.89 -0.50
N LEU A 151 -16.23 -17.19 -0.82
CA LEU A 151 -15.06 -17.79 -1.46
C LEU A 151 -14.32 -18.75 -0.53
N ALA A 152 -14.18 -18.42 0.75
CA ALA A 152 -13.62 -19.33 1.76
C ALA A 152 -14.48 -20.59 1.94
N ALA A 153 -15.81 -20.46 1.93
CA ALA A 153 -16.73 -21.60 1.96
C ALA A 153 -16.61 -22.49 0.70
N ARG A 154 -16.39 -21.90 -0.48
CA ARG A 154 -16.08 -22.62 -1.72
C ARG A 154 -14.72 -23.33 -1.63
N ALA A 155 -13.69 -22.66 -1.11
CA ALA A 155 -12.35 -23.24 -0.90
C ALA A 155 -12.39 -24.43 0.08
N TRP A 156 -13.14 -24.32 1.17
CA TRP A 156 -13.32 -25.41 2.13
C TRP A 156 -14.05 -26.61 1.51
N ARG A 157 -15.08 -26.38 0.70
CA ARG A 157 -15.75 -27.46 -0.05
C ARG A 157 -14.80 -28.18 -1.00
N LEU A 158 -13.94 -27.45 -1.71
CA LEU A 158 -12.92 -28.05 -2.57
C LEU A 158 -11.93 -28.92 -1.79
N TRP A 159 -11.50 -28.47 -0.60
CA TRP A 159 -10.69 -29.29 0.30
C TRP A 159 -11.42 -30.59 0.71
N GLN A 160 -12.70 -30.50 1.10
CA GLN A 160 -13.51 -31.67 1.45
C GLN A 160 -13.66 -32.66 0.29
N VAL A 161 -13.78 -32.17 -0.95
CA VAL A 161 -13.80 -33.02 -2.14
C VAL A 161 -12.43 -33.66 -2.37
N ALA A 162 -11.34 -32.87 -2.32
CA ALA A 162 -9.98 -33.35 -2.54
C ALA A 162 -9.59 -34.49 -1.59
N ARG A 163 -9.88 -34.35 -0.30
CA ARG A 163 -9.54 -35.36 0.72
C ARG A 163 -10.38 -36.64 0.65
N ARG A 164 -11.49 -36.63 -0.09
CA ARG A 164 -12.41 -37.77 -0.26
C ARG A 164 -12.22 -38.46 -1.60
N GLN A 165 -11.31 -37.99 -2.44
CA GLN A 165 -11.04 -38.65 -3.71
C GLN A 165 -10.44 -40.03 -3.46
N PRO A 166 -10.89 -41.06 -4.20
CA PRO A 166 -10.35 -42.40 -4.05
C PRO A 166 -8.86 -42.37 -4.43
N HIS A 167 -8.03 -42.83 -3.51
CA HIS A 167 -6.60 -43.01 -3.75
C HIS A 167 -6.34 -44.44 -4.24
N PRO A 168 -5.41 -44.65 -5.18
CA PRO A 168 -4.92 -46.00 -5.46
C PRO A 168 -4.40 -46.57 -4.15
N SER A 169 -5.01 -47.67 -3.69
CA SER A 169 -4.71 -48.27 -2.39
C SER A 169 -3.22 -48.59 -2.30
N GLY A 170 -2.55 -47.98 -1.32
CA GLY A 170 -1.18 -48.29 -0.99
C GLY A 170 -1.05 -49.75 -0.56
N ARG A 171 0.11 -50.35 -0.86
CA ARG A 171 0.46 -51.67 -0.33
C ARG A 171 0.40 -51.61 1.20
N PHE A 172 -0.26 -52.58 1.82
CA PHE A 172 -0.29 -52.72 3.28
C PHE A 172 1.11 -52.99 3.80
N ALA A 173 1.48 -52.40 4.94
CA ALA A 173 2.70 -52.74 5.64
C ALA A 173 2.40 -53.84 6.68
N GLU A 174 3.14 -54.94 6.62
CA GLU A 174 3.05 -56.01 7.61
C GLU A 174 3.88 -55.64 8.84
N ARG A 175 3.25 -55.55 10.01
CA ARG A 175 3.94 -55.38 11.30
C ARG A 175 3.74 -56.61 12.15
N ARG A 176 4.85 -57.21 12.61
CA ARG A 176 4.81 -58.35 13.53
C ARG A 176 4.94 -57.87 14.96
N VAL A 177 4.00 -58.26 15.79
CA VAL A 177 3.99 -57.94 17.22
C VAL A 177 4.47 -59.15 17.99
N VAL A 178 5.63 -58.98 18.65
CA VAL A 178 6.30 -60.02 19.42
C VAL A 178 5.67 -60.13 20.81
N GLY A 179 5.63 -61.34 21.37
CA GLY A 179 5.30 -61.54 22.78
C GLY A 179 3.82 -61.75 23.10
N GLY A 180 3.01 -62.25 22.16
CA GLY A 180 1.63 -62.68 22.44
C GLY A 180 0.61 -61.55 22.58
N GLN A 181 1.01 -60.29 22.42
CA GLN A 181 0.08 -59.16 22.41
C GLN A 181 -0.71 -59.14 21.10
N VAL A 182 -2.03 -59.00 21.20
CA VAL A 182 -2.93 -58.89 20.03
C VAL A 182 -2.99 -57.43 19.58
N PRO A 183 -2.54 -57.09 18.35
CA PRO A 183 -2.63 -55.73 17.82
C PRO A 183 -4.05 -55.32 17.45
N ASP A 184 -4.24 -54.02 17.33
CA ASP A 184 -5.49 -53.34 16.93
C ASP A 184 -6.01 -53.76 15.54
N ARG A 185 -5.12 -54.18 14.64
CA ARG A 185 -5.45 -54.61 13.27
C ARG A 185 -4.84 -55.95 12.91
N VAL A 186 -5.07 -56.95 13.75
CA VAL A 186 -4.59 -58.32 13.52
C VAL A 186 -5.20 -58.93 12.25
N ASP A 187 -4.32 -59.44 11.37
CA ASP A 187 -4.71 -60.34 10.29
C ASP A 187 -4.61 -61.76 10.81
N TRP A 188 -5.76 -62.33 11.19
CA TRP A 188 -5.83 -63.67 11.77
C TRP A 188 -5.41 -64.76 10.78
N ASN A 189 -5.66 -64.60 9.49
CA ASN A 189 -5.27 -65.61 8.50
C ASN A 189 -3.74 -65.69 8.42
N ARG A 190 -3.07 -64.54 8.29
CA ARG A 190 -1.60 -64.49 8.30
C ARG A 190 -0.99 -64.88 9.64
N THR A 191 -1.64 -64.52 10.75
CA THR A 191 -1.18 -64.89 12.09
C THR A 191 -1.24 -66.41 12.30
N LEU A 192 -2.33 -67.06 11.89
CA LEU A 192 -2.48 -68.50 11.97
C LEU A 192 -1.50 -69.23 11.05
N ASP A 193 -1.28 -68.73 9.83
CA ASP A 193 -0.24 -69.24 8.92
C ASP A 193 1.17 -69.12 9.55
N LEU A 194 1.45 -68.00 10.22
CA LEU A 194 2.71 -67.74 10.89
C LEU A 194 2.91 -68.69 12.09
N TRP A 195 1.86 -68.93 12.88
CA TRP A 195 1.88 -69.93 13.97
C TRP A 195 2.06 -71.35 13.45
N GLY A 196 1.41 -71.70 12.34
CA GLY A 196 1.59 -73.00 11.67
C GLY A 196 3.03 -73.25 11.18
N ARG A 197 3.85 -72.19 11.06
CA ARG A 197 5.27 -72.25 10.70
C ARG A 197 6.23 -72.19 11.90
N GLY A 198 5.71 -72.15 13.13
CA GLY A 198 6.51 -72.20 14.36
C GLY A 198 6.80 -70.85 15.03
N ASP A 199 6.29 -69.73 14.49
CA ASP A 199 6.56 -68.37 15.02
C ASP A 199 5.57 -67.94 16.14
N PHE A 200 4.98 -68.89 16.86
CA PHE A 200 4.15 -68.60 18.03
C PHE A 200 5.02 -67.98 19.16
N PRO A 201 4.59 -66.91 19.87
CA PRO A 201 3.26 -66.30 19.91
C PRO A 201 3.16 -64.94 19.18
N GLN A 202 3.76 -64.79 18.00
CA GLN A 202 3.75 -63.50 17.28
C GLN A 202 2.40 -63.25 16.57
N HIS A 203 1.90 -62.02 16.59
CA HIS A 203 0.72 -61.62 15.81
C HIS A 203 1.10 -60.76 14.63
N VAL A 204 0.38 -60.89 13.51
CA VAL A 204 0.58 -60.08 12.31
C VAL A 204 -0.48 -58.99 12.26
N ALA A 205 -0.06 -57.73 12.17
CA ALA A 205 -0.92 -56.58 11.93
C ALA A 205 -0.72 -56.03 10.52
N LEU A 206 -1.80 -55.58 9.89
CA LEU A 206 -1.74 -54.83 8.64
C LEU A 206 -1.95 -53.34 8.92
N ASP A 207 -0.86 -52.59 8.88
CA ASP A 207 -0.91 -51.15 9.00
C ASP A 207 -1.30 -50.57 7.64
N LEU A 208 -2.39 -49.79 7.62
CA LEU A 208 -2.73 -48.97 6.45
C LEU A 208 -1.75 -47.80 6.42
N PRO A 209 -1.06 -47.55 5.30
CA PRO A 209 -0.26 -46.35 5.19
C PRO A 209 -1.15 -45.11 5.38
N SER A 210 -0.58 -44.04 5.93
CA SER A 210 -1.25 -42.74 5.97
C SER A 210 -1.72 -42.39 4.55
N PRO A 211 -2.96 -41.87 4.38
CA PRO A 211 -3.46 -41.53 3.06
C PRO A 211 -2.50 -40.53 2.41
N PRO A 212 -2.12 -40.73 1.13
CA PRO A 212 -1.27 -39.79 0.43
C PRO A 212 -1.96 -38.42 0.39
N LEU A 213 -1.16 -37.35 0.44
CA LEU A 213 -1.69 -36.00 0.35
C LEU A 213 -2.39 -35.78 -1.00
N PRO A 214 -3.53 -35.06 -1.05
CA PRO A 214 -4.21 -34.80 -2.31
C PRO A 214 -3.32 -34.04 -3.31
N ALA A 215 -3.36 -34.41 -4.59
CA ALA A 215 -2.59 -33.74 -5.64
C ALA A 215 -2.92 -32.23 -5.76
N ALA A 216 -4.18 -31.85 -5.46
CA ALA A 216 -4.64 -30.46 -5.46
C ALA A 216 -4.15 -29.63 -4.26
N LEU A 217 -3.46 -30.23 -3.27
CA LEU A 217 -3.04 -29.54 -2.04
C LEU A 217 -2.20 -28.27 -2.31
N PRO A 218 -1.21 -28.24 -3.24
CA PRO A 218 -0.47 -27.03 -3.53
C PRO A 218 -1.35 -25.90 -4.08
N ALA A 219 -2.29 -26.19 -4.98
CA ALA A 219 -3.21 -25.20 -5.54
C ALA A 219 -4.19 -24.68 -4.49
N LEU A 220 -4.71 -25.56 -3.61
CA LEU A 220 -5.55 -25.16 -2.49
C LEU A 220 -4.80 -24.27 -1.50
N ARG A 221 -3.53 -24.55 -1.19
CA ARG A 221 -2.72 -23.66 -0.33
C ARG A 221 -2.52 -22.28 -0.96
N ARG A 222 -2.28 -22.20 -2.27
CA ARG A 222 -2.20 -20.90 -2.98
C ARG A 222 -3.52 -20.14 -2.94
N LEU A 223 -4.66 -20.82 -3.06
CA LEU A 223 -5.98 -20.20 -2.91
C LEU A 223 -6.19 -19.64 -1.49
N TRP A 224 -5.86 -20.40 -0.45
CA TRP A 224 -5.96 -19.93 0.94
C TRP A 224 -5.03 -18.75 1.21
N GLN A 225 -3.80 -18.79 0.70
CA GLN A 225 -2.89 -17.65 0.78
C GLN A 225 -3.47 -16.41 0.08
N ALA A 226 -4.03 -16.56 -1.13
CA ALA A 226 -4.67 -15.43 -1.82
C ALA A 226 -5.87 -14.87 -1.04
N LEU A 227 -6.66 -15.72 -0.36
CA LEU A 227 -7.76 -15.30 0.52
C LEU A 227 -7.26 -14.55 1.76
N GLU A 228 -6.18 -15.01 2.40
CA GLU A 228 -5.54 -14.31 3.51
C GLU A 228 -5.03 -12.93 3.08
N GLU A 229 -4.34 -12.87 1.93
CA GLU A 229 -3.86 -11.61 1.35
C GLU A 229 -5.02 -10.66 0.98
N ALA A 230 -6.14 -11.18 0.48
CA ALA A 230 -7.33 -10.38 0.16
C ALA A 230 -8.04 -9.88 1.43
N ALA A 231 -8.19 -10.73 2.45
CA ALA A 231 -8.74 -10.32 3.74
C ALA A 231 -7.86 -9.28 4.44
N ALA A 232 -6.54 -9.38 4.29
CA ALA A 232 -5.60 -8.37 4.79
C ALA A 232 -5.77 -7.00 4.12
N SER A 233 -6.36 -6.95 2.91
CA SER A 233 -6.66 -5.71 2.18
C SER A 233 -8.03 -5.08 2.51
N LEU A 234 -8.84 -5.71 3.37
CA LEU A 234 -10.08 -5.11 3.86
C LEU A 234 -9.80 -3.89 4.76
N PRO A 235 -10.76 -2.95 4.88
CA PRO A 235 -10.68 -1.89 5.89
C PRO A 235 -10.48 -2.48 7.30
N PRO A 236 -9.64 -1.85 8.14
CA PRO A 236 -9.45 -2.29 9.52
C PRO A 236 -10.76 -2.21 10.31
N GLY A 237 -11.06 -3.25 11.09
CA GLY A 237 -12.28 -3.38 11.87
C GLY A 237 -12.44 -4.80 12.42
N PRO A 238 -13.41 -5.02 13.33
CA PRO A 238 -13.63 -6.33 13.94
C PRO A 238 -13.89 -7.42 12.90
N GLU A 239 -14.59 -7.09 11.81
CA GLU A 239 -14.90 -8.03 10.73
C GLU A 239 -13.66 -8.52 9.98
N ARG A 240 -12.66 -7.64 9.76
CA ARG A 240 -11.37 -8.02 9.17
C ARG A 240 -10.60 -8.94 10.11
N THR A 241 -10.51 -8.57 11.39
CA THR A 241 -9.76 -9.34 12.40
C THR A 241 -10.33 -10.74 12.57
N ASP A 242 -11.65 -10.85 12.70
CA ASP A 242 -12.35 -12.13 12.83
C ASP A 242 -12.18 -13.00 11.58
N LEU A 243 -12.29 -12.41 10.39
CA LEU A 243 -12.09 -13.12 9.13
C LEU A 243 -10.65 -13.62 9.00
N LEU A 244 -9.65 -12.76 9.25
CA LEU A 244 -8.24 -13.15 9.20
C LEU A 244 -7.91 -14.27 10.19
N ALA A 245 -8.40 -14.18 11.43
CA ALA A 245 -8.19 -15.23 12.44
C ALA A 245 -8.77 -16.57 11.97
N ARG A 246 -9.96 -16.56 11.37
CA ARG A 246 -10.62 -17.77 10.83
C ARG A 246 -9.88 -18.34 9.61
N LEU A 247 -9.46 -17.49 8.67
CA LEU A 247 -8.70 -17.90 7.49
C LEU A 247 -7.37 -18.52 7.91
N HIS A 248 -6.65 -17.86 8.82
CA HIS A 248 -5.36 -18.33 9.34
C HIS A 248 -5.50 -19.66 10.08
N HIS A 249 -6.47 -19.78 10.98
CA HIS A 249 -6.76 -21.03 11.67
C HIS A 249 -7.06 -22.16 10.66
N THR A 250 -7.86 -21.88 9.64
CA THR A 250 -8.22 -22.88 8.62
C THR A 250 -7.04 -23.27 7.74
N ALA A 251 -6.16 -22.32 7.39
CA ALA A 251 -4.93 -22.59 6.64
C ALA A 251 -3.96 -23.50 7.40
N HIS A 252 -3.88 -23.36 8.74
CA HIS A 252 -3.08 -24.25 9.60
C HIS A 252 -3.64 -25.67 9.68
N LEU A 253 -4.94 -25.87 9.46
CA LEU A 253 -5.55 -27.21 9.40
C LEU A 253 -5.21 -27.96 8.10
N LEU A 254 -4.66 -27.27 7.09
CA LEU A 254 -4.21 -27.92 5.85
C LEU A 254 -2.85 -28.61 6.05
N PRO A 255 -2.69 -29.88 5.60
CA PRO A 255 -1.42 -30.58 5.70
C PRO A 255 -0.27 -29.79 5.05
N ARG A 256 0.92 -29.89 5.64
CA ARG A 256 2.15 -29.39 5.03
C ARG A 256 2.68 -30.44 4.05
N PRO A 257 3.09 -30.07 2.84
CA PRO A 257 3.82 -31.00 1.98
C PRO A 257 5.07 -31.48 2.72
N HIS A 258 5.37 -32.78 2.62
CA HIS A 258 6.67 -33.30 3.07
C HIS A 258 7.76 -32.74 2.15
N SER A 259 9.00 -32.65 2.65
CA SER A 259 10.15 -31.99 2.01
C SER A 259 10.23 -32.18 0.47
N PRO A 260 10.78 -31.20 -0.27
CA PRO A 260 10.80 -31.17 -1.74
C PRO A 260 11.68 -32.25 -2.42
N GLU A 261 12.14 -33.26 -1.69
CA GLU A 261 13.13 -34.25 -2.16
C GLU A 261 12.54 -35.59 -2.63
N ASP A 262 11.21 -35.76 -2.69
CA ASP A 262 10.61 -36.97 -3.27
C ASP A 262 10.46 -36.84 -4.81
N PRO A 263 11.25 -37.55 -5.64
CA PRO A 263 11.27 -37.38 -7.10
C PRO A 263 10.10 -38.08 -7.81
N ALA A 264 9.13 -38.64 -7.07
CA ALA A 264 8.09 -39.52 -7.63
C ALA A 264 6.75 -38.83 -7.93
N ALA A 265 6.62 -37.52 -7.72
CA ALA A 265 5.43 -36.77 -8.13
C ALA A 265 5.48 -36.43 -9.62
N ALA A 266 5.26 -37.43 -10.47
CA ALA A 266 4.99 -37.22 -11.89
C ALA A 266 3.82 -36.23 -12.01
N ARG A 267 4.10 -35.01 -12.50
CA ARG A 267 3.06 -34.02 -12.80
C ARG A 267 2.06 -34.68 -13.74
N PRO A 268 0.78 -34.84 -13.36
CA PRO A 268 -0.21 -35.31 -14.30
C PRO A 268 -0.27 -34.33 -15.47
N THR A 269 -0.24 -34.84 -16.70
CA THR A 269 -0.21 -34.06 -17.96
C THR A 269 -1.44 -33.16 -18.12
N ARG A 270 -2.47 -33.35 -17.29
CA ARG A 270 -3.61 -32.44 -17.11
C ARG A 270 -3.91 -32.25 -15.63
N PRO A 271 -4.09 -31.01 -15.15
CA PRO A 271 -4.55 -30.75 -13.79
C PRO A 271 -5.94 -31.34 -13.56
N ASP A 272 -6.12 -32.02 -12.42
CA ASP A 272 -7.39 -32.58 -11.99
C ASP A 272 -8.44 -31.45 -11.82
N PRO A 273 -9.76 -31.75 -11.83
CA PRO A 273 -10.81 -30.74 -11.78
C PRO A 273 -10.77 -29.88 -10.50
N VAL A 274 -10.28 -30.41 -9.38
CA VAL A 274 -10.16 -29.64 -8.13
C VAL A 274 -9.01 -28.65 -8.23
N THR A 275 -7.86 -29.06 -8.79
CA THR A 275 -6.74 -28.16 -9.07
C THR A 275 -7.17 -27.01 -9.98
N ARG A 276 -7.84 -27.27 -11.10
CA ARG A 276 -8.32 -26.23 -12.02
C ARG A 276 -9.29 -25.26 -11.36
N GLN A 277 -10.21 -25.78 -10.55
CA GLN A 277 -11.18 -24.95 -9.85
C GLN A 277 -10.51 -24.10 -8.76
N ALA A 278 -9.51 -24.63 -8.05
CA ALA A 278 -8.75 -23.87 -7.07
C ALA A 278 -7.94 -22.73 -7.72
N GLU A 279 -7.32 -23.00 -8.88
CA GLU A 279 -6.62 -21.97 -9.66
C GLU A 279 -7.57 -20.88 -10.17
N ARG A 280 -8.75 -21.27 -10.69
CA ARG A 280 -9.79 -20.31 -11.10
C ARG A 280 -10.27 -19.41 -9.95
N LEU A 281 -10.52 -20.00 -8.78
CA LEU A 281 -10.90 -19.23 -7.58
C LEU A 281 -9.76 -18.32 -7.11
N THR A 282 -8.50 -18.75 -7.25
CA THR A 282 -7.34 -17.93 -6.89
C THR A 282 -7.30 -16.68 -7.76
N GLU A 283 -7.58 -16.83 -9.06
CA GLU A 283 -7.68 -15.70 -9.98
C GLU A 283 -8.89 -14.82 -9.67
N GLU A 284 -10.05 -15.41 -9.35
CA GLU A 284 -11.25 -14.67 -8.92
C GLU A 284 -10.94 -13.78 -7.68
N VAL A 285 -10.25 -14.33 -6.68
CA VAL A 285 -9.79 -13.58 -5.49
C VAL A 285 -8.81 -12.45 -5.88
N ARG A 286 -7.89 -12.69 -6.81
CA ARG A 286 -6.95 -11.66 -7.29
C ARG A 286 -7.65 -10.55 -8.07
N THR A 287 -8.66 -10.89 -8.88
CA THR A 287 -9.47 -9.88 -9.59
C THR A 287 -10.29 -9.01 -8.63
N LEU A 288 -10.74 -9.56 -7.50
CA LEU A 288 -11.40 -8.79 -6.44
C LEU A 288 -10.45 -7.84 -5.70
N ARG A 289 -9.14 -8.13 -5.69
CA ARG A 289 -8.09 -7.21 -5.22
C ARG A 289 -7.65 -6.22 -6.28
N THR A 290 -8.02 -6.45 -7.54
CA THR A 290 -7.68 -5.53 -8.61
C THR A 290 -8.58 -4.32 -8.43
N PRO A 291 -8.02 -3.10 -8.33
CA PRO A 291 -8.77 -1.87 -8.49
C PRO A 291 -9.84 -2.01 -9.56
N ALA A 292 -11.11 -2.03 -9.18
CA ALA A 292 -12.15 -1.76 -10.15
C ALA A 292 -11.81 -0.37 -10.69
N GLY A 293 -11.61 -0.25 -12.01
CA GLY A 293 -11.21 0.98 -12.70
C GLY A 293 -12.26 2.08 -12.66
N GLY A 294 -12.75 2.43 -11.46
CA GLY A 294 -13.62 3.55 -11.19
C GLY A 294 -12.82 4.83 -11.18
N LEU A 295 -13.39 5.87 -11.78
CA LEU A 295 -12.84 7.22 -11.74
C LEU A 295 -13.08 7.83 -10.35
N PRO A 296 -12.15 8.65 -9.86
CA PRO A 296 -12.27 9.31 -8.57
C PRO A 296 -13.61 10.05 -8.37
N GLY A 297 -14.15 9.97 -7.15
CA GLY A 297 -15.32 10.76 -6.74
C GLY A 297 -14.97 12.21 -6.36
N GLY A 298 -13.81 12.41 -5.73
CA GLY A 298 -13.34 13.71 -5.25
C GLY A 298 -11.92 14.08 -5.70
N HIS A 299 -11.32 15.06 -5.04
CA HIS A 299 -10.02 15.62 -5.43
C HIS A 299 -9.13 15.95 -4.24
N VAL A 300 -7.82 15.98 -4.47
CA VAL A 300 -6.82 16.24 -3.43
C VAL A 300 -5.63 16.99 -3.99
N ARG A 301 -4.95 17.74 -3.12
CA ARG A 301 -3.61 18.25 -3.36
C ARG A 301 -2.58 17.15 -3.08
N MET A 302 -2.00 16.60 -4.14
CA MET A 302 -1.06 15.49 -4.06
C MET A 302 0.21 15.81 -3.28
N ALA A 303 0.73 17.04 -3.39
CA ALA A 303 1.94 17.42 -2.66
C ALA A 303 1.70 17.32 -1.14
N GLU A 304 0.59 17.86 -0.65
CA GLU A 304 0.20 17.82 0.77
C GLU A 304 -0.09 16.39 1.24
N LEU A 305 -0.85 15.62 0.45
CA LEU A 305 -1.16 14.23 0.77
C LEU A 305 0.10 13.35 0.80
N TYR A 306 1.00 13.53 -0.17
CA TYR A 306 2.23 12.75 -0.26
C TYR A 306 3.22 13.10 0.86
N GLU A 307 3.38 14.39 1.19
CA GLU A 307 4.18 14.83 2.34
C GLU A 307 3.70 14.17 3.63
N PHE A 308 2.41 14.28 3.92
CA PHE A 308 1.82 13.71 5.12
C PHE A 308 1.95 12.17 5.15
N TRP A 309 1.59 11.48 4.07
CA TRP A 309 1.74 10.02 3.99
C TRP A 309 3.19 9.57 4.18
N ALA A 310 4.15 10.27 3.56
CA ALA A 310 5.57 9.95 3.68
C ALA A 310 6.10 10.19 5.11
N GLN A 311 5.72 11.31 5.73
CA GLN A 311 6.06 11.63 7.12
C GLN A 311 5.60 10.55 8.09
N ILE A 312 4.33 10.15 7.99
CA ILE A 312 3.73 9.15 8.88
C ILE A 312 4.31 7.75 8.62
N ARG A 313 4.53 7.37 7.35
CA ARG A 313 5.22 6.12 6.98
C ARG A 313 6.64 6.07 7.55
N LEU A 314 7.41 7.15 7.40
CA LEU A 314 8.76 7.24 7.92
C LEU A 314 8.76 7.18 9.45
N ALA A 315 7.89 7.95 10.12
CA ALA A 315 7.79 7.93 11.58
C ALA A 315 7.51 6.52 12.11
N ARG A 316 6.57 5.80 11.50
CA ARG A 316 6.28 4.41 11.88
C ARG A 316 7.48 3.49 11.61
N ALA A 317 8.13 3.62 10.46
CA ALA A 317 9.29 2.80 10.11
C ALA A 317 10.51 3.06 11.01
N LEU A 318 10.60 4.25 11.61
CA LEU A 318 11.60 4.59 12.63
C LEU A 318 11.24 4.09 14.03
N GLY A 319 10.07 3.47 14.23
CA GLY A 319 9.68 2.90 15.52
C GLY A 319 8.72 3.75 16.36
N ALA A 320 8.18 4.84 15.83
CA ALA A 320 7.11 5.56 16.52
C ALA A 320 5.83 4.70 16.61
N VAL A 321 5.06 4.88 17.69
CA VAL A 321 3.83 4.13 18.01
C VAL A 321 2.70 5.00 18.58
N GLN A 322 3.01 6.20 19.06
CA GLN A 322 2.01 7.12 19.63
C GLN A 322 2.42 8.58 19.44
N GLY A 323 1.44 9.49 19.41
CA GLY A 323 1.73 10.93 19.51
C GLY A 323 0.55 11.80 19.14
N GLU A 324 0.81 13.08 18.95
CA GLU A 324 -0.22 14.08 18.68
C GLU A 324 0.28 15.05 17.62
N PHE A 325 -0.62 15.47 16.74
CA PHE A 325 -0.34 16.53 15.78
C PHE A 325 -1.61 17.30 15.43
N VAL A 326 -1.40 18.52 14.95
CA VAL A 326 -2.46 19.43 14.53
C VAL A 326 -2.18 19.94 13.12
N ARG A 327 -3.26 20.17 12.37
CA ARG A 327 -3.17 20.84 11.07
C ARG A 327 -3.16 22.35 11.31
N THR A 328 -2.12 23.01 10.79
CA THR A 328 -1.99 24.47 10.83
C THR A 328 -2.94 25.12 9.81
N GLY A 329 -3.20 26.43 9.97
CA GLY A 329 -4.00 27.19 9.01
C GLY A 329 -3.40 27.26 7.59
N GLU A 330 -2.11 26.93 7.44
CA GLU A 330 -1.42 26.83 6.15
C GLU A 330 -1.53 25.44 5.51
N GLY A 331 -2.24 24.50 6.15
CA GLY A 331 -2.47 23.15 5.66
C GLY A 331 -1.40 22.13 6.06
N LEU A 332 -0.32 22.55 6.73
CA LEU A 332 0.77 21.68 7.19
C LEU A 332 0.41 20.95 8.48
N TYR A 333 0.85 19.70 8.60
CA TYR A 333 0.73 18.90 9.82
C TYR A 333 1.96 19.12 10.71
N THR A 334 1.73 19.55 11.94
CA THR A 334 2.79 19.80 12.94
C THR A 334 2.51 19.05 14.22
N GLY A 335 3.52 18.38 14.78
CA GLY A 335 3.36 17.61 16.00
C GLY A 335 4.54 16.71 16.30
N THR A 336 4.37 15.80 17.26
CA THR A 336 5.41 14.85 17.66
C THR A 336 4.85 13.45 17.85
N LEU A 337 5.55 12.46 17.28
CA LEU A 337 5.33 11.03 17.43
C LEU A 337 6.52 10.43 18.20
N THR A 338 6.26 9.42 19.03
CA THR A 338 7.25 8.83 19.96
C THR A 338 7.16 7.31 19.99
N SER A 339 8.25 6.65 20.37
CA SER A 339 8.29 5.21 20.69
C SER A 339 7.69 4.92 22.07
N GLU A 340 7.31 3.66 22.30
CA GLU A 340 6.99 3.15 23.64
C GLU A 340 8.27 2.87 24.45
N ASP A 341 9.34 2.43 23.78
CA ASP A 341 10.64 2.19 24.41
C ASP A 341 11.25 3.49 24.95
N GLN A 342 11.89 3.39 26.10
CA GLN A 342 12.63 4.48 26.73
C GLN A 342 14.13 4.27 26.60
N ALA A 343 14.85 5.35 26.33
CA ALA A 343 16.31 5.41 26.43
C ALA A 343 16.76 5.37 27.90
N GLU A 344 18.07 5.20 28.12
CA GLU A 344 18.68 5.10 29.46
C GLU A 344 18.41 6.32 30.37
N ASP A 345 18.12 7.48 29.77
CA ASP A 345 17.78 8.73 30.44
C ASP A 345 16.28 8.91 30.72
N GLY A 346 15.45 7.92 30.38
CA GLY A 346 13.99 7.93 30.54
C GLY A 346 13.24 8.72 29.45
N ALA A 347 13.93 9.29 28.46
CA ALA A 347 13.30 9.87 27.28
C ALA A 347 12.82 8.77 26.32
N PRO A 348 11.83 9.01 25.44
CA PRO A 348 11.48 8.03 24.42
C PRO A 348 12.69 7.74 23.51
N ALA A 349 12.95 6.47 23.24
CA ALA A 349 14.06 6.00 22.41
C ALA A 349 14.03 6.63 21.01
N VAL A 350 12.84 6.88 20.47
CA VAL A 350 12.60 7.57 19.21
C VAL A 350 11.60 8.71 19.40
N ARG A 351 11.94 9.89 18.89
CA ARG A 351 11.07 11.06 18.80
C ARG A 351 11.10 11.62 17.38
N VAL A 352 9.94 11.70 16.75
CA VAL A 352 9.76 12.22 15.39
C VAL A 352 8.88 13.45 15.43
N SER A 353 9.40 14.59 15.01
CA SER A 353 8.67 15.85 14.90
C SER A 353 8.34 16.16 13.45
N LEU A 354 7.07 16.46 13.18
CA LEU A 354 6.56 16.82 11.86
C LEU A 354 6.58 18.33 11.69
N ASN A 355 7.13 18.81 10.57
CA ASN A 355 7.23 20.22 10.22
C ASN A 355 7.72 21.13 11.39
N PRO A 356 8.76 20.76 12.18
CA PRO A 356 9.16 21.54 13.34
C PRO A 356 9.76 22.88 12.94
N ARG A 357 9.43 23.95 13.66
CA ARG A 357 10.05 25.26 13.47
C ARG A 357 11.36 25.33 14.25
N LEU A 358 12.46 25.32 13.52
CA LEU A 358 13.81 25.49 14.05
C LEU A 358 14.20 26.96 13.94
N THR A 359 14.42 27.62 15.08
CA THR A 359 14.88 29.01 15.12
C THR A 359 16.36 29.04 15.50
N PHE A 360 17.14 29.81 14.75
CA PHE A 360 18.55 30.02 15.06
C PHE A 360 18.91 31.51 15.01
N GLY A 361 19.62 31.96 16.03
CA GLY A 361 20.26 33.26 16.07
C GLY A 361 21.67 33.16 15.47
N GLY A 362 21.87 33.77 14.30
CA GLY A 362 23.20 33.88 13.71
C GLY A 362 24.09 34.88 14.44
N VAL A 363 25.29 35.10 13.88
CA VAL A 363 26.20 36.18 14.31
C VAL A 363 25.62 37.57 13.96
N SER A 364 24.61 37.63 13.09
CA SER A 364 23.81 38.84 12.82
C SER A 364 22.52 38.86 13.63
N SER A 365 21.92 40.04 13.82
CA SER A 365 20.65 40.27 14.53
C SER A 365 19.40 39.71 13.81
N LEU A 366 19.55 38.98 12.71
CA LEU A 366 18.46 38.39 11.96
C LEU A 366 18.23 36.95 12.41
N TRP A 367 17.09 36.73 13.07
CA TRP A 367 16.59 35.39 13.37
C TRP A 367 16.16 34.70 12.07
N GLN A 368 16.70 33.52 11.82
CA GLN A 368 16.24 32.68 10.71
C GLN A 368 15.38 31.54 11.27
N THR A 369 14.19 31.37 10.69
CA THR A 369 13.30 30.25 10.98
C THR A 369 13.37 29.27 9.81
N LEU A 370 13.76 28.04 10.11
CA LEU A 370 13.83 26.93 9.19
C LEU A 370 12.80 25.87 9.58
N GLN A 371 12.19 25.21 8.60
CA GLN A 371 11.14 24.23 8.84
C GLN A 371 11.38 23.02 7.94
N PRO A 372 12.14 22.02 8.41
CA PRO A 372 12.24 20.74 7.70
C PRO A 372 10.91 20.00 7.75
N ASP A 373 10.63 19.17 6.74
CA ASP A 373 9.38 18.39 6.72
C ASP A 373 9.33 17.38 7.88
N LEU A 374 10.47 16.78 8.26
CA LEU A 374 10.55 15.85 9.40
C LEU A 374 11.92 15.90 10.08
N LEU A 375 11.91 15.87 11.41
CA LEU A 375 13.11 15.70 12.25
C LEU A 375 12.89 14.48 13.16
N ALA A 376 13.78 13.50 13.10
CA ALA A 376 13.78 12.35 13.99
C ALA A 376 15.03 12.33 14.86
N LEU A 377 14.84 12.02 16.14
CA LEU A 377 15.87 11.78 17.13
C LEU A 377 15.74 10.32 17.59
N SER A 378 16.80 9.55 17.45
CA SER A 378 16.89 8.17 17.93
C SER A 378 18.20 7.98 18.68
N GLY A 379 18.12 7.95 20.01
CA GLY A 379 19.30 8.03 20.89
C GLY A 379 20.19 9.25 20.53
N PRO A 380 21.50 9.05 20.26
CA PRO A 380 22.40 10.15 19.87
C PRO A 380 22.27 10.57 18.40
N GLN A 381 21.48 9.86 17.59
CA GLN A 381 21.39 10.10 16.15
C GLN A 381 20.24 11.05 15.84
N ALA A 382 20.56 12.13 15.13
CA ALA A 382 19.57 13.01 14.52
C ALA A 382 19.49 12.75 13.00
N LEU A 383 18.27 12.69 12.50
CA LEU A 383 17.91 12.51 11.09
C LEU A 383 16.97 13.64 10.69
N VAL A 384 17.29 14.34 9.60
CA VAL A 384 16.35 15.28 8.97
C VAL A 384 15.88 14.68 7.65
N ALA A 385 14.58 14.78 7.37
CA ALA A 385 14.02 14.36 6.10
C ALA A 385 13.25 15.49 5.40
N GLU A 386 13.36 15.51 4.08
CA GLU A 386 12.64 16.38 3.16
C GLU A 386 11.86 15.51 2.16
N VAL A 387 10.56 15.74 2.07
CA VAL A 387 9.66 15.04 1.16
C VAL A 387 9.42 15.91 -0.07
N LYS A 388 9.64 15.35 -1.26
CA LYS A 388 9.45 16.06 -2.53
C LYS A 388 8.54 15.27 -3.45
N TYR A 389 7.32 15.78 -3.64
CA TYR A 389 6.41 15.31 -4.69
C TYR A 389 6.80 15.90 -6.06
N ARG A 390 8.00 15.55 -6.55
CA ARG A 390 8.57 16.00 -7.84
C ARG A 390 9.47 14.93 -8.46
N PRO A 391 9.61 14.86 -9.79
CA PRO A 391 10.55 13.97 -10.45
C PRO A 391 11.97 14.51 -10.31
N LEU A 392 12.67 14.15 -9.21
CA LEU A 392 14.00 14.67 -8.89
C LEU A 392 15.06 14.35 -9.95
N ASP A 393 14.88 13.23 -10.66
CA ASP A 393 15.67 12.77 -11.79
C ASP A 393 15.65 13.74 -12.99
N ARG A 394 14.59 14.55 -13.11
CA ARG A 394 14.42 15.51 -14.21
C ARG A 394 14.81 16.94 -13.83
N LEU A 395 15.21 17.19 -12.58
CA LEU A 395 15.59 18.52 -12.12
C LEU A 395 16.96 18.92 -12.68
N GLY A 396 17.06 20.17 -13.11
CA GLY A 396 18.33 20.78 -13.51
C GLY A 396 19.33 20.87 -12.35
N SER A 397 20.61 21.03 -12.66
CA SER A 397 21.68 21.02 -11.65
C SER A 397 21.54 22.11 -10.58
N ASP A 398 20.95 23.25 -10.90
CA ASP A 398 20.72 24.36 -9.95
C ASP A 398 19.61 24.02 -8.96
N GLN A 399 18.51 23.42 -9.43
CA GLN A 399 17.39 22.98 -8.57
C GLN A 399 17.82 21.85 -7.64
N GLN A 400 18.65 20.92 -8.14
CA GLN A 400 19.23 19.88 -7.28
C GLN A 400 20.18 20.46 -6.22
N ARG A 401 20.92 21.52 -6.56
CA ARG A 401 21.78 22.24 -5.60
C ARG A 401 20.93 22.94 -4.55
N GLU A 402 19.86 23.63 -4.94
CA GLU A 402 18.95 24.30 -4.00
C GLU A 402 18.37 23.32 -2.96
N ILE A 403 17.88 22.16 -3.40
CA ILE A 403 17.36 21.12 -2.48
C ILE A 403 18.46 20.62 -1.53
N ASN A 404 19.65 20.34 -2.06
CA ASN A 404 20.76 19.87 -1.24
C ASN A 404 21.22 20.96 -0.24
N ASP A 405 21.26 22.22 -0.64
CA ASP A 405 21.65 23.36 0.20
C ASP A 405 20.63 23.59 1.32
N GLN A 406 19.34 23.44 1.02
CA GLN A 406 18.28 23.50 2.03
C GLN A 406 18.46 22.38 3.06
N LEU A 407 18.67 21.14 2.62
CA LEU A 407 18.87 20.00 3.51
C LEU A 407 20.17 20.13 4.32
N LEU A 408 21.27 20.64 3.74
CA LEU A 408 22.51 20.96 4.47
C LEU A 408 22.26 21.91 5.64
N LYS A 409 21.46 22.97 5.42
CA LYS A 409 21.14 23.95 6.47
C LYS A 409 20.39 23.27 7.62
N TYR A 410 19.40 22.43 7.31
CA TYR A 410 18.66 21.72 8.34
C TYR A 410 19.53 20.73 9.10
N MET A 411 20.38 19.97 8.41
CA MET A 411 21.33 19.06 9.06
C MET A 411 22.29 19.81 9.99
N GLY A 412 22.80 20.96 9.54
CA GLY A 412 23.68 21.80 10.34
C GLY A 412 23.01 22.30 11.62
N LEU A 413 21.76 22.74 11.55
CA LEU A 413 21.00 23.20 12.73
C LEU A 413 20.61 22.07 13.68
N ALA A 414 20.20 20.92 13.15
CA ALA A 414 19.78 19.78 13.96
C ALA A 414 20.94 18.89 14.40
N HIS A 415 22.19 19.23 14.04
CA HIS A 415 23.36 18.37 14.17
C HIS A 415 23.14 16.95 13.61
N ALA A 416 22.33 16.84 12.54
CA ALA A 416 21.92 15.56 11.98
C ALA A 416 23.06 14.87 11.24
N HIS A 417 23.21 13.57 11.50
CA HIS A 417 24.21 12.73 10.82
C HIS A 417 23.72 12.27 9.45
N THR A 418 22.41 12.16 9.26
CA THR A 418 21.81 11.80 7.98
C THR A 418 20.80 12.85 7.55
N GLY A 419 20.91 13.30 6.31
CA GLY A 419 19.88 14.07 5.61
C GLY A 419 19.22 13.18 4.57
N LEU A 420 17.91 13.04 4.63
CA LEU A 420 17.11 12.16 3.79
C LEU A 420 16.22 12.97 2.84
N ILE A 421 16.22 12.62 1.56
CA ILE A 421 15.25 13.12 0.59
C ILE A 421 14.36 11.96 0.17
N LEU A 422 13.05 12.10 0.38
CA LEU A 422 12.02 11.13 0.01
C LEU A 422 11.25 11.61 -1.22
N TRP A 423 11.11 10.76 -2.24
CA TRP A 423 10.27 11.07 -3.41
C TRP A 423 9.68 9.82 -4.07
N PRO A 424 8.56 9.93 -4.82
CA PRO A 424 7.81 8.74 -5.24
C PRO A 424 8.44 7.98 -6.41
N ASN A 425 9.05 8.67 -7.37
CA ASN A 425 9.59 8.11 -8.61
C ASN A 425 8.77 6.97 -9.25
N GLY A 426 7.90 7.35 -10.18
CA GLY A 426 7.08 6.41 -10.95
C GLY A 426 7.77 5.69 -12.11
N ASP A 427 9.00 6.03 -12.46
CA ASP A 427 9.61 5.56 -13.72
C ASP A 427 10.43 4.27 -13.59
N GLY A 428 10.61 3.71 -12.38
CA GLY A 428 11.27 2.42 -12.15
C GLY A 428 12.77 2.35 -12.50
N GLU A 429 13.29 3.29 -13.29
CA GLU A 429 14.67 3.31 -13.79
C GLU A 429 15.66 4.05 -12.88
N ALA A 430 15.20 4.94 -12.00
CA ALA A 430 16.14 5.62 -11.10
C ALA A 430 16.50 4.74 -9.90
N GLU A 431 17.77 4.83 -9.48
CA GLU A 431 18.29 4.13 -8.32
C GLU A 431 17.39 4.36 -7.09
N ARG A 432 16.93 3.25 -6.50
CA ARG A 432 16.06 3.24 -5.32
C ARG A 432 16.68 4.00 -4.14
N LEU A 433 17.99 3.85 -3.99
CA LEU A 433 18.76 4.38 -2.89
C LEU A 433 20.07 4.93 -3.43
N LEU A 434 20.32 6.21 -3.18
CA LEU A 434 21.58 6.86 -3.52
C LEU A 434 22.16 7.51 -2.26
N ILE A 435 23.40 7.15 -1.93
CA ILE A 435 24.12 7.63 -0.76
C ILE A 435 25.28 8.50 -1.23
N ARG A 436 25.46 9.67 -0.61
CA ARG A 436 26.60 10.56 -0.82
C ARG A 436 27.16 10.97 0.54
N ASP A 437 28.35 10.49 0.87
CA ASP A 437 29.02 10.91 2.09
C ASP A 437 29.47 12.37 1.98
N LEU A 438 29.27 13.13 3.06
CA LEU A 438 29.77 14.48 3.18
C LEU A 438 31.28 14.46 3.50
N PRO A 439 32.01 15.55 3.21
CA PRO A 439 33.42 15.66 3.57
C PRO A 439 33.65 15.27 5.03
N LEU A 440 34.73 14.53 5.29
CA LEU A 440 35.12 13.99 6.61
C LEU A 440 34.30 12.78 7.09
N GLY A 441 33.32 12.27 6.32
CA GLY A 441 32.69 10.96 6.53
C GLY A 441 31.81 10.83 7.79
N ARG A 442 31.50 11.95 8.47
CA ARG A 442 30.68 11.97 9.70
C ARG A 442 29.18 12.11 9.43
N SER A 443 28.83 12.57 8.24
CA SER A 443 27.47 12.82 7.82
C SER A 443 27.29 12.39 6.37
N ARG A 444 26.05 12.12 5.98
CA ARG A 444 25.74 11.67 4.62
C ARG A 444 24.40 12.20 4.14
N PHE A 445 24.31 12.34 2.82
CA PHE A 445 23.08 12.52 2.11
C PHE A 445 22.54 11.21 1.60
N VAL A 446 21.26 11.00 1.84
CA VAL A 446 20.53 9.85 1.37
C VAL A 446 19.36 10.33 0.53
N ARG A 447 19.29 9.80 -0.67
CA ARG A 447 18.21 9.99 -1.61
C ARG A 447 17.49 8.64 -1.71
N LEU A 448 16.28 8.56 -1.14
CA LEU A 448 15.53 7.32 -1.00
C LEU A 448 14.17 7.43 -1.70
N ARG A 449 13.92 6.51 -2.64
CA ARG A 449 12.62 6.36 -3.27
C ARG A 449 11.62 5.82 -2.24
N LEU A 450 10.49 6.51 -2.09
CA LEU A 450 9.37 6.08 -1.26
C LEU A 450 8.09 6.07 -2.10
N HIS A 451 7.77 4.91 -2.67
CA HIS A 451 6.62 4.76 -3.56
C HIS A 451 5.48 3.96 -2.89
N PRO A 452 4.20 4.34 -3.08
CA PRO A 452 3.08 3.64 -2.43
C PRO A 452 2.90 2.18 -2.84
N LEU A 453 3.31 1.83 -4.08
CA LEU A 453 3.25 0.46 -4.58
C LEU A 453 4.49 -0.38 -4.24
N ASP A 454 5.44 0.15 -3.48
CA ASP A 454 6.53 -0.67 -2.95
C ASP A 454 6.00 -1.67 -1.90
N PRO A 455 6.68 -2.81 -1.68
CA PRO A 455 6.32 -3.73 -0.62
C PRO A 455 6.23 -3.03 0.75
N PRO A 456 5.25 -3.36 1.62
CA PRO A 456 5.02 -2.65 2.88
C PRO A 456 6.26 -2.53 3.76
N GLU A 457 7.06 -3.60 3.83
CA GLU A 457 8.26 -3.72 4.63
C GLU A 457 9.53 -3.12 3.99
N GLN A 458 9.42 -2.62 2.76
CA GLN A 458 10.57 -2.19 2.00
C GLN A 458 11.25 -0.96 2.60
N LEU A 459 10.48 0.03 3.09
CA LEU A 459 11.05 1.21 3.76
C LEU A 459 11.88 0.81 4.99
N GLY A 460 11.37 -0.14 5.80
CA GLY A 460 12.12 -0.68 6.94
C GLY A 460 13.43 -1.35 6.51
N ARG A 461 13.41 -2.16 5.43
CA ARG A 461 14.65 -2.76 4.90
C ARG A 461 15.66 -1.71 4.43
N ASP A 462 15.19 -0.66 3.77
CA ASP A 462 16.05 0.42 3.28
C ASP A 462 16.67 1.22 4.45
N LEU A 463 15.90 1.51 5.50
CA LEU A 463 16.40 2.17 6.72
C LEU A 463 17.37 1.27 7.53
N GLN A 464 17.13 -0.04 7.57
CA GLN A 464 18.06 -1.02 8.16
C GLN A 464 19.38 -1.06 7.39
N ALA A 465 19.33 -1.10 6.05
CA ALA A 465 20.53 -1.09 5.22
C ALA A 465 21.35 0.20 5.40
N LEU A 466 20.69 1.30 5.75
CA LEU A 466 21.34 2.55 6.12
C LEU A 466 21.88 2.54 7.55
N GLY A 467 21.49 1.58 8.40
CA GLY A 467 21.84 1.57 9.82
C GLY A 467 21.12 2.67 10.62
N LEU A 468 19.93 3.08 10.17
CA LEU A 468 19.08 4.06 10.85
C LEU A 468 18.11 3.41 11.86
N ILE A 469 17.91 2.09 11.78
CA ILE A 469 17.09 1.29 12.69
C ILE A 469 17.76 -0.06 12.96
N SER A 470 17.50 -0.66 14.12
CA SER A 470 18.14 -1.90 14.57
C SER A 470 17.51 -3.14 13.89
N PRO A 471 18.29 -4.20 13.57
CA PRO A 471 17.73 -5.46 13.06
C PRO A 471 16.80 -6.20 14.06
N GLU A 472 16.88 -5.88 15.36
CA GLU A 472 16.08 -6.53 16.42
C GLU A 472 14.61 -6.04 16.48
N GLU A 473 14.30 -4.87 15.90
CA GLU A 473 12.97 -4.22 15.91
C GLU A 473 11.92 -4.90 15.01
N ARG A 474 12.18 -6.14 14.54
CA ARG A 474 11.29 -6.88 13.62
C ARG A 474 10.09 -7.56 14.28
N HIS A 475 10.01 -7.63 15.61
CA HIS A 475 9.06 -8.58 16.22
C HIS A 475 7.58 -8.19 16.15
N GLU A 476 7.19 -6.97 15.73
CA GLU A 476 5.77 -6.58 15.59
C GLU A 476 5.50 -5.54 14.47
N LEU A 477 5.97 -5.77 13.23
CA LEU A 477 5.67 -4.91 12.07
C LEU A 477 4.50 -5.40 11.19
#